data_AF-A0A1H8GXY1-F1
#
_entry.id   AF-A0A1H8GXY1-F1
#
_cell.length_a   1.000
_cell.length_b   1.000
_cell.length_c   1.000
_cell.angle_alpha   90.00
_cell.angle_beta   90.00
_cell.angle_gamma   90.00
#
_symmetry.space_group_name_H-M   'P 1'
#
loop_
_entity.id
_entity.type
_entity.pdbx_description
1 polymer ?
#
loop_
_entity_poly.entity_id
_entity_poly.type
_entity_poly.pdbx_seq_one_letter_code
_entity_poly.pdbx_strand_id
1 'polypeptide(L)' 'MFEVSIIEKICGKLSVNRYKFEKEGDMKLFIEMCKSDKGIIMIHTKEVA' A
#
# COMPACT_ATOMS: atom_id res chain seq x y z
N MET A 1 10.79 -10.84 -2.53
CA MET A 1 9.98 -9.72 -3.11
C MET A 1 8.97 -9.22 -2.07
N PHE A 2 8.48 -7.98 -2.16
CA PHE A 2 7.53 -7.41 -1.21
C PHE A 2 6.20 -7.09 -1.88
N GLU A 3 5.09 -7.38 -1.23
CA GLU A 3 3.74 -7.01 -1.66
C GLU A 3 3.10 -6.03 -0.66
N VAL A 4 2.49 -4.97 -1.18
CA VAL A 4 1.73 -3.98 -0.42
C VAL A 4 0.29 -3.98 -0.90
N SER A 5 -0.65 -4.26 0.00
CA SER A 5 -2.08 -4.12 -0.23
C SER A 5 -2.59 -2.85 0.45
N ILE A 6 -3.24 -1.97 -0.30
CA ILE A 6 -3.83 -0.72 0.20
C ILE A 6 -5.34 -0.83 0.07
N ILE A 7 -6.03 -0.59 1.20
CA ILE A 7 -7.47 -0.38 1.21
C ILE A 7 -7.73 1.11 1.37
N GLU A 8 -8.44 1.69 0.43
CA GLU A 8 -8.79 3.11 0.43
C GLU A 8 -10.27 3.32 0.14
N LYS A 9 -10.81 4.46 0.59
CA LYS A 9 -12.20 4.86 0.36
C LYS A 9 -12.25 6.07 -0.54
N ILE A 10 -12.71 5.86 -1.77
CA ILE A 10 -12.87 6.91 -2.77
C ILE A 10 -14.36 7.09 -3.05
N CYS A 11 -14.88 8.29 -2.80
CA CYS A 11 -16.29 8.66 -3.05
C CYS A 11 -17.31 7.65 -2.47
N GLY A 12 -17.05 7.14 -1.26
CA GLY A 12 -17.95 6.19 -0.61
C GLY A 12 -17.78 4.73 -1.02
N LYS A 13 -16.93 4.42 -2.02
CA LYS A 13 -16.58 3.06 -2.42
C LYS A 13 -15.26 2.63 -1.78
N LEU A 14 -15.16 1.37 -1.40
CA LEU A 14 -13.92 0.75 -0.94
C LEU A 14 -13.21 0.11 -2.13
N SER A 15 -11.93 0.41 -2.30
CA SER A 15 -11.05 -0.23 -3.28
C SER A 15 -9.87 -0.90 -2.58
N VAL A 16 -9.42 -2.02 -3.15
CA VAL A 16 -8.24 -2.76 -2.70
C VAL A 16 -7.24 -2.80 -3.83
N ASN A 17 -6.11 -2.13 -3.66
CA ASN A 17 -5.02 -2.05 -4.63
C ASN A 17 -3.81 -2.86 -4.14
N ARG A 18 -3.12 -3.56 -5.05
CA ARG A 18 -1.94 -4.37 -4.73
C ARG A 18 -0.74 -3.91 -5.55
N TYR A 19 0.40 -3.75 -4.89
CA TYR A 19 1.66 -3.30 -5.46
C TYR A 19 2.77 -4.28 -5.10
N LYS A 20 3.71 -4.50 -6.03
CA LYS A 20 4.86 -5.39 -5.81
C LYS A 20 6.16 -4.61 -5.95
N PHE A 21 7.11 -4.90 -5.08
CA PHE A 21 8.41 -4.24 -5.00
C PHE A 21 9.51 -5.29 -4.88
N GLU A 22 10.59 -5.13 -5.65
CA GLU A 22 11.75 -6.01 -5.54
C GLU A 22 12.65 -5.63 -4.36
N LYS A 23 12.74 -4.33 -4.07
CA LYS A 23 13.59 -3.77 -3.02
C LYS A 23 12.75 -3.28 -1.83
N GLU A 24 13.21 -3.60 -0.62
CA GLU A 24 12.56 -3.17 0.62
C GLU A 24 12.52 -1.64 0.76
N GLY A 25 13.58 -0.95 0.30
CA GLY A 25 13.67 0.51 0.35
C GLY A 25 12.55 1.20 -0.44
N ASP A 26 12.27 0.71 -1.65
CA ASP A 26 11.21 1.26 -2.52
C ASP A 26 9.82 1.03 -1.92
N MET A 27 9.61 -0.15 -1.34
CA MET A 27 8.39 -0.48 -0.59
C MET A 27 8.19 0.49 0.59
N LYS A 28 9.24 0.74 1.39
CA LYS A 28 9.18 1.65 2.54
C LYS A 28 8.88 3.08 2.12
N LEU A 29 9.54 3.58 1.07
CA LEU A 29 9.29 4.92 0.53
C LEU A 29 7.84 5.06 0.05
N PHE A 30 7.31 4.05 -0.65
CA PHE A 30 5.92 4.01 -1.09
C PHE A 30 4.93 4.09 0.07
N ILE A 31 5.14 3.30 1.14
CA ILE A 31 4.29 3.32 2.33
C ILE A 31 4.28 4.69 3.00
N GLU A 32 5.44 5.35 3.12
CA GLU A 32 5.53 6.70 3.68
C GLU A 32 4.76 7.73 2.86
N MET A 33 4.82 7.65 1.51
CA MET A 33 3.99 8.50 0.64
C MET A 33 2.50 8.25 0.87
N CYS A 34 2.09 6.99 0.98
CA CYS A 34 0.70 6.60 1.20
C CYS A 34 0.14 7.07 2.55
N LYS A 35 0.93 7.07 3.63
CA LYS A 35 0.47 7.53 4.96
C LYS A 35 -0.01 8.98 4.98
N SER A 36 0.40 9.79 4.02
CA SER A 36 -0.05 11.19 3.90
C SER A 36 -1.42 11.33 3.24
N ASP A 37 -1.99 10.25 2.71
CA ASP A 37 -3.28 10.24 2.04
C ASP A 37 -4.43 9.98 3.02
N LYS A 38 -5.38 10.92 3.09
CA LYS A 38 -6.57 10.82 3.95
C LYS A 38 -7.61 9.80 3.47
N GLY A 39 -7.47 9.29 2.25
CA GLY A 39 -8.33 8.26 1.67
C GLY A 39 -7.96 6.84 2.08
N ILE A 40 -6.74 6.61 2.59
CA ILE A 40 -6.25 5.27 2.94
C ILE A 40 -6.75 4.87 4.32
N ILE A 41 -7.37 3.69 4.38
CA ILE A 41 -7.92 3.10 5.60
C ILE A 41 -6.90 2.12 6.20
N MET A 42 -6.24 1.32 5.37
CA MET A 42 -5.33 0.28 5.81
C MET A 42 -4.24 0.03 4.78
N ILE A 43 -3.02 -0.18 5.27
CA ILE A 43 -1.88 -0.66 4.49
C ILE A 43 -1.45 -1.99 5.11
N HIS A 44 -1.40 -3.04 4.29
CA HIS A 44 -0.92 -4.36 4.69
C HIS A 44 0.29 -4.74 3.84
N THR A 45 1.37 -5.17 4.48
CA THR A 45 2.60 -5.58 3.81
C THR A 45 2.85 -7.07 4.03
N LYS A 46 3.36 -7.74 3.00
CA LYS A 46 3.74 -9.14 3.04
C LYS A 46 5.05 -9.34 2.31
N GLU A 47 6.02 -9.97 2.96
CA GLU A 47 7.19 -10.50 2.28
C GLU A 47 6.81 -11.80 1.55
N VAL A 48 7.19 -11.89 0.29
CA VAL A 48 6.99 -13.05 -0.58
C VAL A 48 8.36 -13.49 -1.08
N ALA A 49 8.55 -14.80 -1.31
CA ALA A 49 9.79 -15.30 -1.91
C ALA A 49 10.06 -14.59 -3.25
#